data_AF-A0A1X3D3K0-F1
#
_entry.id   AF-A0A1X3D3K0-F1
#
_cell.length_a   1.000
_cell.length_b   1.000
_cell.length_c   1.000
_cell.angle_alpha   90.00
_cell.angle_beta   90.00
_cell.angle_gamma   90.00
#
_symmetry.space_group_name_H-M   'P 1'
#
loop_
_entity.id
_entity.type
_entity.pdbx_description
1 polymer ?
#
loop_
_entity_poly.entity_id
_entity_poly.type
_entity_poly.pdbx_seq_one_letter_code
_entity_poly.pdbx_strand_id
1 'polypeptide(L)'
;MGNAKEGFERWHQAVETGDLNRAVEEGKPAADIAAAALGGAGLAKGGISLSRKMAEEAAERARAETYRNNLQDIGEWGRDKDLAPESFVYQNLPDSLTRENLQFEEFKNLTRTHMDDMTEEQVGQMKRIRDDVPPITRDTVVTKVMPYEYLEGYLKADNPYNTIGGFVTRKDDYGHLMGQGLQDTYKHLALDYPDSAYTKALENGQDRYLVFEGKLTAPSQSEIPYGKKFGGTRTDPCTLNGFISCRSDEILPEFFIKETDKVKQYPEHGSVIWAVEDGVRRKAAVFDDEKMKFVPADEHDRRN
;
A
#
# COMPACT_ATOMS: atom_id res chain seq x y z
N MET A 1 -24.63 -13.72 15.81
CA MET A 1 -23.82 -13.04 14.77
C MET A 1 -23.11 -11.90 15.46
N GLY A 2 -21.84 -12.11 15.85
CA GLY A 2 -21.01 -11.05 16.43
C GLY A 2 -20.57 -10.07 15.35
N ASN A 3 -20.42 -8.81 15.70
CA ASN A 3 -19.99 -7.75 14.79
C ASN A 3 -18.52 -7.98 14.39
N ALA A 4 -18.18 -7.94 13.10
CA ALA A 4 -16.81 -8.12 12.59
C ALA A 4 -15.79 -7.18 13.26
N LYS A 5 -16.24 -6.01 13.73
CA LYS A 5 -15.43 -5.04 14.48
C LYS A 5 -14.98 -5.57 15.86
N GLU A 6 -15.83 -6.31 16.56
CA GLU A 6 -15.52 -6.88 17.89
C GLU A 6 -14.55 -8.07 17.78
N GLY A 7 -14.58 -8.81 16.67
CA GLY A 7 -13.61 -9.87 16.38
C GLY A 7 -12.21 -9.30 16.13
N PHE A 8 -12.12 -8.21 15.37
CA PHE A 8 -10.86 -7.52 15.09
C PHE A 8 -10.23 -6.93 16.36
N GLU A 9 -11.02 -6.29 17.24
CA GLU A 9 -10.52 -5.75 18.52
C GLU A 9 -9.99 -6.85 19.46
N ARG A 10 -10.65 -8.02 19.52
CA ARG A 10 -10.22 -9.17 20.33
C ARG A 10 -8.95 -9.84 19.77
N TRP A 11 -8.82 -9.87 18.45
CA TRP A 11 -7.63 -10.33 17.75
C TRP A 11 -6.45 -9.39 17.99
N HIS A 12 -6.63 -8.08 17.83
CA HIS A 12 -5.58 -7.07 18.06
C HIS A 12 -5.05 -7.14 19.50
N GLN A 13 -5.95 -7.27 20.48
CA GLN A 13 -5.56 -7.43 21.88
C GLN A 13 -4.84 -8.77 22.16
N ALA A 14 -5.13 -9.83 21.40
CA ALA A 14 -4.43 -11.11 21.52
C ALA A 14 -2.99 -11.02 20.99
N VAL A 15 -2.81 -10.30 19.89
CA VAL A 15 -1.50 -10.01 19.30
C VAL A 15 -0.66 -9.12 20.23
N GLU A 16 -1.24 -8.06 20.80
CA GLU A 16 -0.56 -7.16 21.76
C GLU A 16 -0.12 -7.87 23.04
N THR A 17 -0.87 -8.89 23.47
CA THR A 17 -0.57 -9.63 24.70
C THR A 17 0.31 -10.86 24.48
N GLY A 18 0.72 -11.14 23.23
CA GLY A 18 1.53 -12.31 22.87
C GLY A 18 0.79 -13.65 22.98
N ASP A 19 -0.54 -13.63 23.07
CA ASP A 19 -1.39 -14.82 23.16
C ASP A 19 -1.70 -15.36 21.76
N LEU A 20 -0.70 -16.02 21.18
CA LEU A 20 -0.74 -16.54 19.80
C LEU A 20 -1.85 -17.57 19.58
N ASN A 21 -2.22 -18.34 20.61
CA ASN A 21 -3.31 -19.31 20.49
C ASN A 21 -4.66 -18.60 20.37
N ARG A 22 -4.87 -17.54 21.15
CA ARG A 22 -6.09 -16.73 21.06
C ARG A 22 -6.17 -15.97 19.75
N ALA A 23 -5.05 -15.42 19.26
CA ALA A 23 -5.01 -14.77 17.95
C ALA A 23 -5.43 -15.72 16.82
N VAL A 24 -5.01 -16.99 16.88
CA VAL A 24 -5.42 -18.03 15.93
C VAL A 24 -6.91 -18.36 16.06
N GLU A 25 -7.47 -18.44 17.27
CA GLU A 25 -8.89 -18.76 17.47
C GLU A 25 -9.84 -17.66 17.01
N GLU A 26 -9.51 -16.41 17.26
CA GLU A 26 -10.33 -15.26 16.84
C GLU A 26 -10.28 -15.03 15.32
N GLY A 27 -9.25 -15.54 14.62
CA GLY A 27 -9.10 -15.47 13.17
C GLY A 27 -9.80 -16.59 12.36
N LYS A 28 -10.29 -17.66 13.02
CA LYS A 28 -10.95 -18.81 12.38
C LYS A 28 -12.22 -18.53 11.54
N PRO A 29 -13.06 -17.49 11.79
CA PRO A 29 -14.33 -17.34 11.08
C PRO A 29 -14.24 -17.16 9.55
N ALA A 30 -13.07 -16.84 8.99
CA ALA A 30 -12.86 -16.75 7.54
C ALA A 30 -12.61 -18.11 6.86
N ALA A 31 -12.08 -19.10 7.58
CA ALA A 31 -11.69 -20.40 7.03
C ALA A 31 -12.85 -21.41 6.97
N ASP A 32 -13.79 -21.33 7.90
CA ASP A 32 -14.84 -22.35 8.07
C ASP A 32 -15.96 -22.31 7.01
N ILE A 33 -16.07 -21.24 6.22
CA ILE A 33 -17.09 -21.13 5.16
C ILE A 33 -16.75 -22.05 3.95
N ALA A 34 -15.50 -22.46 3.77
CA ALA A 34 -15.07 -23.27 2.62
C ALA A 34 -15.20 -24.80 2.83
N ALA A 35 -15.28 -25.28 4.08
CA ALA A 35 -15.17 -26.71 4.38
C ALA A 35 -16.50 -27.50 4.32
N ALA A 36 -17.65 -26.83 4.25
CA ALA A 36 -18.96 -27.49 4.43
C ALA A 36 -19.56 -28.17 3.19
N ALA A 37 -18.88 -28.22 2.03
CA ALA A 37 -19.55 -28.50 0.75
C ALA A 37 -19.42 -29.92 0.15
N LEU A 38 -18.61 -30.85 0.66
CA LEU A 38 -18.33 -32.09 -0.10
C LEU A 38 -18.26 -33.37 0.76
N GLY A 39 -19.28 -34.24 0.65
CA GLY A 39 -19.33 -35.55 1.29
C GLY A 39 -19.78 -36.73 0.40
N GLY A 40 -18.99 -37.83 0.42
CA GLY A 40 -19.34 -39.27 0.23
C GLY A 40 -19.42 -39.86 -1.21
N ALA A 41 -19.09 -41.12 -1.53
CA ALA A 41 -18.37 -42.25 -0.91
C ALA A 41 -18.08 -43.40 -1.94
N GLY A 42 -17.06 -44.27 -1.69
CA GLY A 42 -17.03 -45.73 -2.00
C GLY A 42 -16.26 -46.28 -3.23
N LEU A 43 -15.58 -47.46 -3.23
CA LEU A 43 -14.81 -48.25 -2.23
C LEU A 43 -14.02 -49.42 -2.92
N ALA A 44 -13.39 -49.18 -4.07
CA ALA A 44 -12.04 -49.75 -4.42
C ALA A 44 -10.96 -48.65 -4.35
N LYS A 45 -11.45 -47.47 -3.97
CA LYS A 45 -10.83 -46.17 -3.84
C LYS A 45 -10.21 -45.97 -2.46
N GLY A 46 -10.25 -46.95 -1.56
CA GLY A 46 -9.90 -46.81 -0.13
C GLY A 46 -8.42 -46.50 0.13
N GLY A 47 -7.49 -47.20 -0.52
CA GLY A 47 -6.04 -46.93 -0.40
C GLY A 47 -5.62 -45.63 -1.09
N ILE A 48 -6.21 -45.33 -2.26
CA ILE A 48 -6.02 -44.08 -3.01
C ILE A 48 -6.71 -42.90 -2.30
N SER A 49 -7.82 -43.12 -1.60
CA SER A 49 -8.52 -42.10 -0.82
C SER A 49 -7.84 -41.83 0.51
N LEU A 50 -7.24 -42.84 1.15
CA LEU A 50 -6.39 -42.64 2.32
C LEU A 50 -5.11 -41.90 1.94
N SER A 51 -4.45 -42.26 0.83
CA SER A 51 -3.25 -41.52 0.36
C SER A 51 -3.59 -40.10 -0.09
N ARG A 52 -4.73 -39.89 -0.75
CA ARG A 52 -5.23 -38.55 -1.11
C ARG A 52 -5.59 -37.74 0.14
N LYS A 53 -6.31 -38.34 1.10
CA LYS A 53 -6.67 -37.68 2.35
C LYS A 53 -5.44 -37.32 3.18
N MET A 54 -4.44 -38.20 3.27
CA MET A 54 -3.17 -37.88 3.93
C MET A 54 -2.41 -36.77 3.20
N ALA A 55 -2.45 -36.74 1.86
CA ALA A 55 -1.84 -35.66 1.09
C ALA A 55 -2.58 -34.32 1.27
N GLU A 56 -3.92 -34.35 1.33
CA GLU A 56 -4.76 -33.19 1.64
C GLU A 56 -4.48 -32.68 3.06
N GLU A 57 -4.46 -33.56 4.06
CA GLU A 57 -4.12 -33.20 5.45
C GLU A 57 -2.68 -32.66 5.59
N ALA A 58 -1.72 -33.21 4.84
CA ALA A 58 -0.35 -32.70 4.82
C ALA A 58 -0.27 -31.32 4.16
N ALA A 59 -1.00 -31.09 3.07
CA ALA A 59 -1.07 -29.79 2.40
C ALA A 59 -1.76 -28.75 3.28
N GLU A 60 -2.82 -29.12 4.00
CA GLU A 60 -3.47 -28.25 4.98
C GLU A 60 -2.54 -27.88 6.13
N ARG A 61 -1.78 -28.85 6.66
CA ARG A 61 -0.77 -28.59 7.71
C ARG A 61 0.32 -27.65 7.23
N ALA A 62 0.83 -27.86 6.02
CA ALA A 62 1.84 -26.99 5.42
C ALA A 62 1.32 -25.57 5.22
N ARG A 63 0.07 -25.40 4.74
CA ARG A 63 -0.58 -24.09 4.63
C ARG A 63 -0.77 -23.41 5.99
N ALA A 64 -1.18 -24.17 7.00
CA ALA A 64 -1.35 -23.65 8.36
C ALA A 64 0.00 -23.26 9.01
N GLU A 65 1.09 -23.93 8.66
CA GLU A 65 2.44 -23.56 9.07
C GLU A 65 2.92 -22.29 8.35
N THR A 66 2.76 -22.23 7.02
CA THR A 66 3.02 -21.01 6.23
C THR A 66 2.25 -19.81 6.78
N TYR A 67 0.96 -19.96 7.06
CA TYR A 67 0.15 -18.88 7.63
C TYR A 67 0.69 -18.40 8.97
N ARG A 68 1.05 -19.32 9.87
CA ARG A 68 1.59 -18.98 11.19
C ARG A 68 2.92 -18.22 11.08
N ASN A 69 3.83 -18.69 10.24
CA ASN A 69 5.13 -18.03 10.03
C ASN A 69 4.93 -16.63 9.44
N ASN A 70 4.11 -16.50 8.39
CA ASN A 70 3.79 -15.21 7.78
C ASN A 70 3.14 -14.24 8.78
N LEU A 71 2.21 -14.70 9.62
CA LEU A 71 1.58 -13.87 10.65
C LEU A 71 2.61 -13.35 11.66
N GLN A 72 3.54 -14.19 12.08
CA GLN A 72 4.61 -13.79 12.98
C GLN A 72 5.50 -12.73 12.32
N ASP A 73 6.01 -13.02 11.12
CA ASP A 73 6.92 -12.13 10.39
C ASP A 73 6.27 -10.78 10.08
N ILE A 74 5.03 -10.77 9.59
CA ILE A 74 4.24 -9.54 9.34
C ILE A 74 3.99 -8.77 10.63
N GLY A 75 3.64 -9.48 11.70
CA GLY A 75 3.36 -8.87 13.00
C GLY A 75 4.59 -8.19 13.59
N GLU A 76 5.75 -8.85 13.55
CA GLU A 76 7.03 -8.29 13.99
C GLU A 76 7.44 -7.11 13.09
N TRP A 77 7.44 -7.32 11.77
CA TRP A 77 7.81 -6.30 10.80
C TRP A 77 6.95 -5.04 10.89
N GLY A 78 5.63 -5.18 10.92
CA GLY A 78 4.72 -4.03 10.95
C GLY A 78 4.81 -3.22 12.25
N ARG A 79 5.05 -3.90 13.39
CA ARG A 79 5.16 -3.22 14.70
C ARG A 79 6.42 -2.37 14.75
N ASP A 80 7.53 -2.88 14.22
CA ASP A 80 8.80 -2.13 14.15
C ASP A 80 8.69 -0.87 13.28
N LYS A 81 7.68 -0.81 12.40
CA LYS A 81 7.44 0.29 11.47
C LYS A 81 6.40 1.30 11.95
N ASP A 82 5.73 1.06 13.08
CA ASP A 82 4.59 1.88 13.53
C ASP A 82 3.49 1.99 12.45
N LEU A 83 3.22 0.86 11.78
CA LEU A 83 2.28 0.83 10.66
C LEU A 83 0.83 0.96 11.14
N ALA A 84 -0.01 1.67 10.38
CA ALA A 84 -1.41 1.82 10.73
C ALA A 84 -2.15 0.47 10.68
N PRO A 85 -3.05 0.16 11.64
CA PRO A 85 -3.89 -1.03 11.60
C PRO A 85 -4.72 -1.18 10.31
N GLU A 86 -5.06 -0.06 9.65
CA GLU A 86 -5.80 0.01 8.39
C GLU A 86 -4.94 -0.22 7.13
N SER A 87 -3.63 -0.41 7.31
CA SER A 87 -2.71 -0.73 6.22
C SER A 87 -3.08 -2.07 5.56
N PHE A 88 -2.80 -2.17 4.26
CA PHE A 88 -2.92 -3.42 3.50
C PHE A 88 -2.14 -4.57 4.16
N VAL A 89 -0.96 -4.28 4.71
CA VAL A 89 -0.10 -5.28 5.33
C VAL A 89 -0.79 -5.97 6.51
N TYR A 90 -1.53 -5.23 7.34
CA TYR A 90 -2.26 -5.86 8.44
C TYR A 90 -3.62 -6.41 8.03
N GLN A 91 -4.34 -5.72 7.14
CA GLN A 91 -5.72 -6.08 6.82
C GLN A 91 -5.84 -7.27 5.86
N ASN A 92 -4.93 -7.40 4.89
CA ASN A 92 -5.13 -8.29 3.75
C ASN A 92 -3.95 -9.25 3.53
N LEU A 93 -2.71 -8.78 3.71
CA LEU A 93 -1.53 -9.53 3.30
C LEU A 93 -1.41 -10.94 3.91
N PRO A 94 -1.69 -11.21 5.20
CA PRO A 94 -1.56 -12.56 5.77
C PRO A 94 -2.42 -13.60 5.04
N ASP A 95 -3.66 -13.24 4.74
CA ASP A 95 -4.61 -14.10 4.06
C ASP A 95 -4.25 -14.24 2.57
N SER A 96 -3.82 -13.14 1.93
CA SER A 96 -3.34 -13.17 0.54
C SER A 96 -2.14 -14.10 0.38
N LEU A 97 -1.13 -14.00 1.26
CA LEU A 97 0.06 -14.86 1.21
C LEU A 97 -0.27 -16.33 1.44
N THR A 98 -1.20 -16.62 2.36
CA THR A 98 -1.64 -18.00 2.63
C THR A 98 -2.37 -18.59 1.44
N ARG A 99 -3.26 -17.81 0.82
CA ARG A 99 -3.97 -18.22 -0.40
C ARG A 99 -3.00 -18.52 -1.54
N GLU A 100 -1.97 -17.70 -1.70
CA GLU A 100 -0.96 -17.87 -2.74
C GLU A 100 0.16 -18.86 -2.36
N ASN A 101 0.13 -19.42 -1.15
CA ASN A 101 1.19 -20.27 -0.58
C ASN A 101 2.58 -19.62 -0.71
N LEU A 102 2.66 -18.33 -0.41
CA LEU A 102 3.84 -17.50 -0.59
C LEU A 102 4.40 -17.08 0.78
N GLN A 103 5.71 -17.18 0.97
CA GLN A 103 6.35 -16.70 2.20
C GLN A 103 6.50 -15.18 2.17
N PHE A 104 6.42 -14.52 3.34
CA PHE A 104 6.51 -13.07 3.44
C PHE A 104 7.79 -12.48 2.84
N GLU A 105 8.95 -13.09 3.09
CA GLU A 105 10.22 -12.63 2.52
C GLU A 105 10.32 -12.85 1.00
N GLU A 106 9.71 -13.93 0.49
CA GLU A 106 9.60 -14.14 -0.95
C GLU A 106 8.72 -13.06 -1.59
N PHE A 107 7.57 -12.75 -0.97
CA PHE A 107 6.71 -11.66 -1.39
C PHE A 107 7.44 -10.32 -1.40
N LYS A 108 8.17 -9.98 -0.32
CA LYS A 108 8.96 -8.74 -0.25
C LYS A 108 9.95 -8.66 -1.42
N ASN A 109 10.65 -9.73 -1.75
CA ASN A 109 11.53 -9.74 -2.92
C ASN A 109 10.75 -9.47 -4.20
N LEU A 110 9.60 -10.15 -4.40
CA LEU A 110 8.76 -9.95 -5.58
C LEU A 110 8.22 -8.52 -5.71
N THR A 111 7.89 -7.83 -4.61
CA THR A 111 7.45 -6.41 -4.68
C THR A 111 8.48 -5.52 -5.36
N ARG A 112 9.77 -5.86 -5.30
CA ARG A 112 10.88 -5.09 -5.88
C ARG A 112 11.33 -5.59 -7.24
N THR A 113 10.90 -6.79 -7.64
CA THR A 113 11.24 -7.42 -8.92
C THR A 113 10.46 -6.76 -10.06
N HIS A 114 11.14 -6.42 -11.16
CA HIS A 114 10.50 -5.93 -12.36
C HIS A 114 9.67 -7.05 -13.02
N MET A 115 8.51 -6.72 -13.62
CA MET A 115 7.63 -7.74 -14.21
C MET A 115 8.34 -8.66 -15.22
N ASP A 116 9.35 -8.16 -15.94
CA ASP A 116 10.05 -8.95 -16.96
C ASP A 116 10.86 -10.09 -16.36
N ASP A 117 11.29 -9.94 -15.10
CA ASP A 117 12.08 -10.92 -14.35
C ASP A 117 11.22 -11.89 -13.54
N MET A 118 9.89 -11.78 -13.62
CA MET A 118 8.94 -12.69 -12.97
C MET A 118 8.50 -13.83 -13.90
N THR A 119 8.29 -15.01 -13.30
CA THR A 119 7.61 -16.14 -13.95
C THR A 119 6.11 -15.86 -14.09
N GLU A 120 5.41 -16.60 -14.96
CA GLU A 120 3.95 -16.46 -15.12
C GLU A 120 3.19 -16.76 -13.81
N GLU A 121 3.69 -17.72 -13.02
CA GLU A 121 3.13 -18.05 -11.71
C GLU A 121 3.27 -16.88 -10.73
N GLN A 122 4.47 -16.30 -10.63
CA GLN A 122 4.75 -15.14 -9.78
C GLN A 122 3.92 -13.92 -10.19
N VAL A 123 3.75 -13.68 -11.49
CA VAL A 123 2.86 -12.62 -12.01
C VAL A 123 1.42 -12.87 -11.53
N GLY A 124 0.93 -14.11 -11.65
CA GLY A 124 -0.40 -14.49 -11.19
C GLY A 124 -0.60 -14.28 -9.69
N GLN A 125 0.36 -14.73 -8.86
CA GLN A 125 0.33 -14.56 -7.41
C GLN A 125 0.35 -13.08 -7.03
N MET A 126 1.33 -12.32 -7.53
CA MET A 126 1.48 -10.90 -7.23
C MET A 126 0.26 -10.08 -7.67
N LYS A 127 -0.35 -10.42 -8.83
CA LYS A 127 -1.57 -9.76 -9.28
C LYS A 127 -2.72 -9.98 -8.31
N ARG A 128 -2.96 -11.22 -7.87
CA ARG A 128 -4.03 -11.53 -6.90
C ARG A 128 -3.79 -10.87 -5.54
N ILE A 129 -2.54 -10.82 -5.08
CA ILE A 129 -2.18 -10.11 -3.84
C ILE A 129 -2.40 -8.61 -4.02
N ARG A 130 -1.98 -8.02 -5.14
CA ARG A 130 -2.14 -6.59 -5.41
C ARG A 130 -3.59 -6.17 -5.58
N ASP A 131 -4.44 -7.04 -6.12
CA ASP A 131 -5.87 -6.80 -6.28
C ASP A 131 -6.62 -6.84 -4.92
N ASP A 132 -6.02 -7.41 -3.86
CA ASP A 132 -6.56 -7.34 -2.48
C ASP A 132 -6.22 -6.03 -1.76
N VAL A 133 -5.28 -5.23 -2.28
CA VAL A 133 -4.99 -3.90 -1.72
C VAL A 133 -6.23 -3.01 -1.86
N PRO A 134 -6.72 -2.39 -0.76
CA PRO A 134 -7.87 -1.51 -0.82
C PRO A 134 -7.71 -0.41 -1.89
N PRO A 135 -8.70 -0.20 -2.76
CA PRO A 135 -8.61 0.81 -3.80
C PRO A 135 -8.66 2.22 -3.21
N ILE A 136 -8.23 3.22 -3.98
CA ILE A 136 -8.48 4.62 -3.64
C ILE A 136 -9.96 4.91 -3.87
N THR A 137 -10.63 5.33 -2.80
CA THR A 137 -12.04 5.73 -2.78
C THR A 137 -12.16 7.20 -2.36
N ARG A 138 -13.40 7.70 -2.23
CA ARG A 138 -13.65 9.07 -1.74
C ARG A 138 -13.21 9.25 -0.29
N ASP A 139 -13.16 8.16 0.48
CA ASP A 139 -12.77 8.21 1.89
C ASP A 139 -11.27 8.02 2.10
N THR A 140 -10.54 7.68 1.05
CA THR A 140 -9.11 7.41 1.10
C THR A 140 -8.31 8.71 1.10
N VAL A 141 -7.55 8.95 2.17
CA VAL A 141 -6.49 9.96 2.17
C VAL A 141 -5.30 9.38 1.41
N VAL A 142 -4.84 10.09 0.39
CA VAL A 142 -3.65 9.73 -0.38
C VAL A 142 -2.49 10.65 -0.03
N THR A 143 -1.28 10.18 -0.28
CA THR A 143 -0.06 10.96 -0.13
C THR A 143 0.76 10.96 -1.41
N LYS A 144 1.48 12.05 -1.65
CA LYS A 144 2.38 12.19 -2.80
C LYS A 144 3.60 13.00 -2.43
N VAL A 145 4.78 12.41 -2.63
CA VAL A 145 6.05 13.14 -2.58
C VAL A 145 6.26 13.91 -3.89
N MET A 146 6.63 15.18 -3.77
CA MET A 146 6.87 16.09 -4.89
C MET A 146 8.18 16.86 -4.67
N PRO A 147 8.86 17.31 -5.74
CA PRO A 147 10.03 18.18 -5.61
C PRO A 147 9.69 19.46 -4.85
N TYR A 148 10.62 19.96 -4.04
CA TYR A 148 10.43 21.17 -3.25
C TYR A 148 10.11 22.39 -4.14
N GLU A 149 10.73 22.45 -5.31
CA GLU A 149 10.63 23.52 -6.29
C GLU A 149 9.21 23.70 -6.85
N TYR A 150 8.31 22.72 -6.66
CA TYR A 150 6.92 22.83 -7.10
C TYR A 150 6.10 23.75 -6.19
N LEU A 151 6.58 24.08 -4.98
CA LEU A 151 5.83 24.85 -3.99
C LEU A 151 5.41 26.21 -4.53
N GLU A 152 6.32 26.91 -5.20
CA GLU A 152 6.02 28.21 -5.80
C GLU A 152 4.88 28.09 -6.80
N GLY A 153 4.89 27.05 -7.64
CA GLY A 153 3.85 26.81 -8.63
C GLY A 153 2.46 26.61 -8.04
N TYR A 154 2.36 25.92 -6.89
CA TYR A 154 1.10 25.76 -6.16
C TYR A 154 0.60 27.06 -5.50
N LEU A 155 1.51 27.96 -5.11
CA LEU A 155 1.19 29.20 -4.39
C LEU A 155 1.02 30.43 -5.31
N LYS A 156 1.17 30.28 -6.63
CA LYS A 156 1.02 31.39 -7.58
C LYS A 156 -0.36 32.05 -7.50
N ALA A 157 -0.38 33.36 -7.68
CA ALA A 157 -1.63 34.10 -7.81
C ALA A 157 -2.33 33.78 -9.14
N ASP A 158 -1.56 33.81 -10.23
CA ASP A 158 -2.04 33.61 -11.60
C ASP A 158 -1.65 32.23 -12.12
N ASN A 159 -2.65 31.48 -12.60
CA ASN A 159 -2.52 30.12 -13.13
C ASN A 159 -1.71 29.15 -12.22
N PRO A 160 -2.12 28.97 -10.95
CA PRO A 160 -1.45 28.06 -10.03
C PRO A 160 -1.63 26.60 -10.44
N TYR A 161 -0.70 25.76 -9.98
CA TYR A 161 -0.99 24.34 -9.87
C TYR A 161 -2.11 24.13 -8.86
N ASN A 162 -3.16 23.43 -9.25
CA ASN A 162 -4.34 23.22 -8.40
C ASN A 162 -4.88 21.79 -8.47
N THR A 163 -4.10 20.90 -9.05
CA THR A 163 -4.44 19.49 -9.26
C THR A 163 -3.33 18.59 -8.75
N ILE A 164 -3.67 17.32 -8.52
CA ILE A 164 -2.74 16.28 -8.10
C ILE A 164 -2.86 15.09 -9.04
N GLY A 165 -1.78 14.83 -9.78
CA GLY A 165 -1.66 13.70 -10.69
C GLY A 165 -0.43 12.84 -10.41
N GLY A 166 -0.25 11.81 -11.21
CA GLY A 166 0.92 10.94 -11.16
C GLY A 166 0.85 9.89 -10.05
N PHE A 167 2.01 9.37 -9.66
CA PHE A 167 2.11 8.33 -8.63
C PHE A 167 1.73 8.84 -7.24
N VAL A 168 0.96 8.04 -6.50
CA VAL A 168 0.49 8.30 -5.13
C VAL A 168 0.42 6.99 -4.33
N THR A 169 0.38 7.10 -3.01
CA THR A 169 0.15 5.98 -2.07
C THR A 169 -1.01 6.30 -1.14
N ARG A 170 -1.64 5.29 -0.54
CA ARG A 170 -2.60 5.52 0.56
C ARG A 170 -1.86 5.98 1.80
N LYS A 171 -2.46 6.89 2.56
CA LYS A 171 -1.91 7.34 3.84
C LYS A 171 -1.78 6.18 4.83
N ASP A 172 -2.72 5.26 4.86
CA ASP A 172 -2.66 4.10 5.77
C ASP A 172 -1.45 3.18 5.48
N ASP A 173 -0.93 3.19 4.24
CA ASP A 173 0.19 2.35 3.82
C ASP A 173 1.55 3.07 3.89
N TYR A 174 1.58 4.41 3.90
CA TYR A 174 2.82 5.22 3.84
C TYR A 174 2.97 6.22 5.01
N GLY A 175 1.92 6.44 5.80
CA GLY A 175 1.82 7.54 6.77
C GLY A 175 2.93 7.55 7.82
N HIS A 176 3.41 6.38 8.23
CA HIS A 176 4.52 6.19 9.18
C HIS A 176 5.87 6.70 8.66
N LEU A 177 6.02 6.84 7.34
CA LEU A 177 7.24 7.35 6.71
C LEU A 177 7.17 8.85 6.42
N MET A 178 6.01 9.48 6.57
CA MET A 178 5.82 10.89 6.24
C MET A 178 6.64 11.80 7.15
N GLY A 179 7.56 12.55 6.54
CA GLY A 179 8.39 13.54 7.25
C GLY A 179 9.79 13.06 7.59
N GLN A 180 10.16 11.83 7.22
CA GLN A 180 11.56 11.41 7.26
C GLN A 180 12.42 12.25 6.30
N GLY A 181 13.74 12.27 6.51
CA GLY A 181 14.66 12.97 5.63
C GLY A 181 14.58 12.48 4.18
N LEU A 182 15.01 13.33 3.25
CA LEU A 182 14.98 13.09 1.81
C LEU A 182 15.76 11.83 1.45
N GLN A 183 16.89 11.55 2.11
CA GLN A 183 17.70 10.37 1.82
C GLN A 183 16.95 9.05 2.04
N ASP A 184 16.10 8.99 3.07
CA ASP A 184 15.31 7.80 3.38
C ASP A 184 14.05 7.76 2.52
N THR A 185 13.35 8.89 2.37
CA THR A 185 12.24 9.04 1.42
C THR A 185 12.61 8.61 0.00
N TYR A 186 13.82 8.99 -0.45
CA TYR A 186 14.40 8.62 -1.73
C TYR A 186 14.52 7.10 -1.90
N LYS A 187 14.94 6.39 -0.84
CA LYS A 187 15.03 4.93 -0.83
C LYS A 187 13.65 4.28 -0.77
N HIS A 188 12.77 4.77 0.09
CA HIS A 188 11.41 4.23 0.27
C HIS A 188 10.62 4.29 -1.03
N LEU A 189 10.69 5.41 -1.73
CA LEU A 189 9.88 5.67 -2.92
C LEU A 189 10.60 5.38 -4.24
N ALA A 190 11.78 4.78 -4.21
CA ALA A 190 12.59 4.47 -5.39
C ALA A 190 12.77 5.69 -6.33
N LEU A 191 13.16 6.83 -5.75
CA LEU A 191 13.27 8.10 -6.46
C LEU A 191 14.59 8.25 -7.23
N ASP A 192 15.31 7.15 -7.44
CA ASP A 192 16.63 7.02 -8.08
C ASP A 192 16.58 6.91 -9.61
N TYR A 193 15.47 7.31 -10.23
CA TYR A 193 15.32 7.30 -11.68
C TYR A 193 16.15 8.40 -12.37
N PRO A 194 16.51 8.21 -13.66
CA PRO A 194 17.27 9.21 -14.43
C PRO A 194 16.65 10.61 -14.38
N ASP A 195 17.48 11.63 -14.24
CA ASP A 195 17.07 13.06 -14.13
C ASP A 195 16.18 13.43 -12.94
N SER A 196 16.03 12.53 -11.97
CA SER A 196 15.31 12.78 -10.72
C SER A 196 15.72 14.08 -10.05
N ALA A 197 14.73 14.95 -9.79
CA ALA A 197 14.92 16.17 -9.03
C ALA A 197 15.43 15.87 -7.60
N TYR A 198 15.07 14.70 -7.06
CA TYR A 198 15.48 14.26 -5.73
C TYR A 198 16.97 13.87 -5.69
N THR A 199 17.47 13.19 -6.74
CA THR A 199 18.91 12.92 -6.88
C THR A 199 19.69 14.23 -6.90
N LYS A 200 19.25 15.21 -7.69
CA LYS A 200 19.90 16.54 -7.77
C LYS A 200 19.85 17.28 -6.44
N ALA A 201 18.75 17.19 -5.70
CA ALA A 201 18.64 17.79 -4.37
C ALA A 201 19.68 17.17 -3.39
N LEU A 202 19.78 15.84 -3.35
CA LEU A 202 20.76 15.14 -2.52
C LEU A 202 22.21 15.47 -2.90
N GLU A 203 22.53 15.50 -4.19
CA GLU A 203 23.86 15.90 -4.70
C GLU A 203 24.24 17.34 -4.30
N ASN A 204 23.26 18.22 -4.20
CA ASN A 204 23.43 19.60 -3.74
C ASN A 204 23.41 19.73 -2.19
N GLY A 205 23.34 18.62 -1.45
CA GLY A 205 23.28 18.61 0.01
C GLY A 205 21.97 19.17 0.58
N GLN A 206 20.88 19.09 -0.19
CA GLN A 206 19.57 19.57 0.23
C GLN A 206 18.76 18.41 0.81
N ASP A 207 18.22 18.58 2.01
CA ASP A 207 17.25 17.67 2.62
C ASP A 207 15.87 18.34 2.61
N ARG A 208 15.22 18.36 1.44
CA ARG A 208 13.91 18.99 1.32
C ARG A 208 13.04 18.43 0.21
N TYR A 209 11.74 18.38 0.46
CA TYR A 209 10.72 17.97 -0.51
C TYR A 209 9.33 18.42 -0.04
N LEU A 210 8.30 18.19 -0.87
CA LEU A 210 6.91 18.40 -0.48
C LEU A 210 6.19 17.08 -0.34
N VAL A 211 5.18 17.05 0.53
CA VAL A 211 4.21 15.97 0.63
C VAL A 211 2.82 16.54 0.49
N PHE A 212 2.11 16.15 -0.56
CA PHE A 212 0.65 16.31 -0.59
C PHE A 212 0.02 15.23 0.30
N GLU A 213 -0.98 15.63 1.08
CA GLU A 213 -1.81 14.77 1.90
C GLU A 213 -3.26 15.23 1.78
N GLY A 214 -4.14 14.39 1.24
CA GLY A 214 -5.52 14.79 1.06
C GLY A 214 -6.37 13.75 0.36
N LYS A 215 -7.67 14.04 0.28
CA LYS A 215 -8.63 13.25 -0.49
C LYS A 215 -8.76 13.82 -1.90
N LEU A 216 -9.21 12.98 -2.83
CA LEU A 216 -9.38 13.32 -4.22
C LEU A 216 -10.87 13.42 -4.57
N THR A 217 -11.25 14.43 -5.35
CA THR A 217 -12.65 14.64 -5.77
C THR A 217 -13.16 13.58 -6.76
N ALA A 218 -12.27 12.98 -7.55
CA ALA A 218 -12.58 11.97 -8.57
C ALA A 218 -11.69 10.71 -8.42
N PRO A 219 -11.79 9.96 -7.31
CA PRO A 219 -10.87 8.86 -6.99
C PRO A 219 -10.92 7.70 -8.01
N SER A 220 -12.02 7.55 -8.76
CA SER A 220 -12.15 6.57 -9.84
C SER A 220 -11.15 6.77 -11.01
N GLN A 221 -10.40 7.88 -11.02
CA GLN A 221 -9.31 8.13 -11.96
C GLN A 221 -7.99 7.46 -11.54
N SER A 222 -7.94 6.84 -10.35
CA SER A 222 -6.79 6.07 -9.91
C SER A 222 -6.74 4.71 -10.61
N GLU A 223 -5.55 4.29 -11.00
CA GLU A 223 -5.28 2.97 -11.54
C GLU A 223 -4.09 2.31 -10.83
N ILE A 224 -3.99 0.99 -10.97
CA ILE A 224 -2.80 0.24 -10.57
C ILE A 224 -1.82 0.29 -11.75
N PRO A 225 -0.57 0.72 -11.56
CA PRO A 225 0.40 0.93 -12.65
C PRO A 225 0.98 -0.39 -13.19
N TYR A 226 0.11 -1.26 -13.70
CA TYR A 226 0.48 -2.56 -14.26
C TYR A 226 1.14 -2.42 -15.65
N GLY A 227 2.21 -3.17 -15.86
CA GLY A 227 2.76 -3.40 -17.19
C GLY A 227 2.06 -4.56 -17.91
N LYS A 228 2.56 -4.87 -19.11
CA LYS A 228 1.90 -5.79 -20.04
C LYS A 228 1.67 -7.19 -19.49
N LYS A 229 2.64 -7.76 -18.74
CA LYS A 229 2.48 -9.10 -18.14
C LYS A 229 1.38 -9.15 -17.08
N PHE A 230 1.12 -8.03 -16.40
CA PHE A 230 0.06 -7.89 -15.40
C PHE A 230 -1.29 -7.45 -16.00
N GLY A 231 -1.36 -7.33 -17.33
CA GLY A 231 -2.57 -6.93 -18.08
C GLY A 231 -2.76 -5.42 -18.24
N GLY A 232 -1.76 -4.61 -17.91
CA GLY A 232 -1.80 -3.16 -18.11
C GLY A 232 -1.01 -2.70 -19.34
N THR A 233 -0.88 -1.38 -19.50
CA THR A 233 -0.24 -0.75 -20.67
C THR A 233 0.95 0.13 -20.32
N ARG A 234 1.28 0.20 -19.03
CA ARG A 234 2.32 1.07 -18.48
C ARG A 234 3.72 0.63 -18.95
N THR A 235 4.59 1.60 -19.19
CA THR A 235 6.01 1.40 -19.57
C THR A 235 6.97 2.30 -18.79
N ASP A 236 6.47 2.94 -17.72
CA ASP A 236 7.25 3.80 -16.86
C ASP A 236 8.35 3.00 -16.14
N PRO A 237 9.46 3.63 -15.70
CA PRO A 237 10.55 2.96 -14.98
C PRO A 237 10.17 2.63 -13.52
N CYS A 238 9.10 1.84 -13.34
CA CYS A 238 8.71 1.23 -12.07
C CYS A 238 8.72 -0.30 -12.21
N THR A 239 8.34 -1.04 -11.17
CA THR A 239 8.31 -2.52 -11.22
C THR A 239 7.28 -3.08 -12.18
N LEU A 240 6.25 -2.28 -12.51
CA LEU A 240 5.10 -2.65 -13.31
C LEU A 240 4.25 -3.79 -12.71
N ASN A 241 4.49 -4.14 -11.44
CA ASN A 241 3.77 -5.16 -10.67
C ASN A 241 2.73 -4.57 -9.70
N GLY A 242 2.64 -3.23 -9.61
CA GLY A 242 1.72 -2.50 -8.73
C GLY A 242 2.27 -2.17 -7.34
N PHE A 243 3.53 -2.46 -7.05
CA PHE A 243 4.25 -2.05 -5.83
C PHE A 243 5.48 -1.21 -6.17
N ILE A 244 5.87 -0.32 -5.26
CA ILE A 244 7.08 0.48 -5.41
C ILE A 244 8.31 -0.41 -5.23
N SER A 245 9.32 -0.23 -6.08
CA SER A 245 10.63 -0.93 -6.00
C SER A 245 11.48 -0.38 -4.84
N CYS A 246 10.98 -0.45 -3.61
CA CYS A 246 11.60 0.18 -2.45
C CYS A 246 13.07 -0.27 -2.31
N ARG A 247 14.02 0.67 -2.17
CA ARG A 247 15.43 0.39 -1.82
C ARG A 247 15.60 0.14 -0.31
N SER A 248 14.57 0.46 0.46
CA SER A 248 14.39 0.11 1.86
C SER A 248 13.63 -1.21 2.02
N ASP A 249 13.39 -1.61 3.27
CA ASP A 249 12.60 -2.80 3.61
C ASP A 249 11.06 -2.61 3.56
N GLU A 250 10.57 -1.42 3.18
CA GLU A 250 9.14 -1.10 3.06
C GLU A 250 8.36 -1.93 2.04
N ILE A 251 7.05 -2.06 2.26
CA ILE A 251 6.08 -2.62 1.31
C ILE A 251 5.05 -1.54 1.01
N LEU A 252 5.14 -0.95 -0.18
CA LEU A 252 4.27 0.16 -0.56
C LEU A 252 3.50 -0.18 -1.84
N PRO A 253 2.19 -0.40 -1.76
CA PRO A 253 1.33 -0.46 -2.93
C PRO A 253 1.34 0.87 -3.68
N GLU A 254 1.46 0.80 -4.99
CA GLU A 254 1.56 1.96 -5.85
C GLU A 254 0.25 2.20 -6.59
N PHE A 255 -0.19 3.45 -6.65
CA PHE A 255 -1.30 3.90 -7.48
C PHE A 255 -0.87 5.02 -8.41
N PHE A 256 -1.56 5.17 -9.53
CA PHE A 256 -1.37 6.28 -10.45
C PHE A 256 -2.67 7.04 -10.66
N ILE A 257 -2.61 8.36 -10.50
CA ILE A 257 -3.71 9.25 -10.82
C ILE A 257 -3.51 9.77 -12.23
N LYS A 258 -4.42 9.38 -13.13
CA LYS A 258 -4.41 9.86 -14.50
C LYS A 258 -4.88 11.31 -14.55
N GLU A 259 -3.95 12.21 -14.80
CA GLU A 259 -4.22 13.62 -15.01
C GLU A 259 -3.89 14.03 -16.45
N THR A 260 -4.80 14.77 -17.08
CA THR A 260 -4.60 15.41 -18.39
C THR A 260 -5.34 16.74 -18.40
N ASP A 261 -5.11 17.58 -19.41
CA ASP A 261 -5.86 18.84 -19.57
C ASP A 261 -7.39 18.64 -19.60
N LYS A 262 -7.86 17.46 -20.00
CA LYS A 262 -9.28 17.09 -20.06
C LYS A 262 -9.78 16.34 -18.82
N VAL A 263 -8.86 15.79 -18.04
CA VAL A 263 -9.14 14.91 -16.89
C VAL A 263 -8.34 15.47 -15.73
N LYS A 264 -8.94 16.44 -15.04
CA LYS A 264 -8.34 17.07 -13.87
C LYS A 264 -8.74 16.31 -12.62
N GLN A 265 -7.79 16.19 -11.71
CA GLN A 265 -8.01 15.67 -10.37
C GLN A 265 -7.79 16.80 -9.37
N TYR A 266 -8.86 17.31 -8.78
CA TYR A 266 -8.77 18.29 -7.73
C TYR A 266 -8.73 17.61 -6.35
N PRO A 267 -7.91 18.13 -5.42
CA PRO A 267 -8.04 17.78 -4.00
C PRO A 267 -9.39 18.18 -3.43
N GLU A 268 -9.82 17.53 -2.36
CA GLU A 268 -10.92 18.05 -1.52
C GLU A 268 -10.45 19.24 -0.69
N HIS A 269 -11.40 20.12 -0.30
CA HIS A 269 -11.12 21.25 0.59
C HIS A 269 -10.38 20.79 1.85
N GLY A 270 -9.39 21.57 2.28
CA GLY A 270 -8.60 21.25 3.46
C GLY A 270 -7.45 20.27 3.21
N SER A 271 -7.31 19.72 2.00
CA SER A 271 -6.13 18.93 1.62
C SER A 271 -4.86 19.77 1.73
N VAL A 272 -3.75 19.16 2.15
CA VAL A 272 -2.57 19.88 2.61
C VAL A 272 -1.37 19.58 1.72
N ILE A 273 -0.57 20.61 1.45
CA ILE A 273 0.83 20.46 1.04
C ILE A 273 1.71 20.76 2.26
N TRP A 274 2.46 19.77 2.69
CA TRP A 274 3.52 19.89 3.67
C TRP A 274 4.84 20.16 2.96
N ALA A 275 5.65 21.04 3.52
CA ALA A 275 7.07 21.12 3.19
C ALA A 275 7.86 20.38 4.27
N VAL A 276 8.77 19.52 3.84
CA VAL A 276 9.71 18.81 4.72
C VAL A 276 11.08 19.38 4.43
N GLU A 277 11.75 19.90 5.45
CA GLU A 277 13.08 20.50 5.38
C GLU A 277 13.88 19.99 6.58
N ASP A 278 15.02 19.34 6.36
CA ASP A 278 15.87 18.74 7.40
C ASP A 278 15.09 17.79 8.33
N GLY A 279 14.19 16.99 7.76
CA GLY A 279 13.28 16.10 8.50
C GLY A 279 12.17 16.81 9.31
N VAL A 280 12.06 18.14 9.21
CA VAL A 280 11.01 18.91 9.89
C VAL A 280 9.86 19.19 8.92
N ARG A 281 8.68 18.68 9.28
CA ARG A 281 7.46 18.87 8.49
C ARG A 281 6.70 20.13 8.92
N ARG A 282 6.50 21.07 8.00
CA ARG A 282 5.67 22.28 8.18
C ARG A 282 4.49 22.31 7.22
N LYS A 283 3.33 22.78 7.69
CA LYS A 283 2.16 23.00 6.84
C LYS A 283 2.45 24.18 5.91
N ALA A 284 2.56 23.95 4.61
CA ALA A 284 2.94 24.99 3.65
C ALA A 284 1.72 25.61 2.98
N ALA A 285 0.78 24.78 2.52
CA ALA A 285 -0.42 25.23 1.84
C ALA A 285 -1.63 24.33 2.12
N VAL A 286 -2.83 24.89 1.98
CA VAL A 286 -4.11 24.19 2.12
C VAL A 286 -4.95 24.45 0.87
N PHE A 287 -5.59 23.41 0.33
CA PHE A 287 -6.48 23.54 -0.81
C PHE A 287 -7.80 24.18 -0.40
N ASP A 288 -8.14 25.27 -1.06
CA ASP A 288 -9.38 26.04 -0.91
C ASP A 288 -10.20 25.80 -2.18
N ASP A 289 -11.33 25.10 -2.04
CA ASP A 289 -12.22 24.72 -3.14
C ASP A 289 -13.06 25.88 -3.66
N GLU A 290 -13.35 26.90 -2.86
CA GLU A 290 -14.01 28.13 -3.32
C GLU A 290 -13.09 28.91 -4.27
N LYS A 291 -11.79 28.95 -3.96
CA LYS A 291 -10.76 29.59 -4.80
C LYS A 291 -10.19 28.66 -5.87
N MET A 292 -10.49 27.37 -5.79
CA MET A 292 -9.95 26.31 -6.65
C MET A 292 -8.41 26.34 -6.73
N LYS A 293 -7.73 26.55 -5.60
CA LYS A 293 -6.26 26.59 -5.51
C LYS A 293 -5.75 26.32 -4.10
N PHE A 294 -4.45 26.05 -4.01
CA PHE A 294 -3.76 26.06 -2.72
C PHE A 294 -3.51 27.50 -2.26
N VAL A 295 -3.77 27.76 -0.98
CA VAL A 295 -3.45 29.02 -0.30
C VAL A 295 -2.39 28.78 0.79
N PRO A 296 -1.55 29.77 1.12
CA PRO A 296 -0.62 29.65 2.24
C PRO A 296 -1.34 29.23 3.54
N ALA A 297 -0.73 28.32 4.28
CA ALA A 297 -1.35 27.77 5.49
C ALA A 297 -1.69 28.85 6.54
N ASP A 298 -0.85 29.87 6.68
CA ASP A 298 -1.07 30.99 7.61
C ASP A 298 -2.23 31.91 7.16
N GLU A 299 -2.49 32.02 5.86
CA GLU A 299 -3.64 32.76 5.32
C GLU A 299 -4.95 31.96 5.49
N HIS A 300 -4.88 30.63 5.43
CA HIS A 300 -6.01 29.74 5.65
C HIS A 300 -6.45 29.75 7.13
N ASP A 301 -5.50 29.57 8.05
CA ASP A 301 -5.79 29.43 9.49
C ASP A 301 -6.30 30.75 10.14
N ARG A 302 -6.14 31.91 9.49
CA ARG A 302 -6.70 33.20 9.96
C ARG A 302 -8.17 33.40 9.59
N ARG A 303 -8.73 32.58 8.70
CA ARG A 303 -10.08 32.76 8.13
C ARG A 303 -11.11 31.77 8.68
N ASN A 304 -10.65 30.75 9.39
CA ASN A 304 -11.45 29.72 10.05
C ASN A 304 -11.26 29.79 11.57
#